data_AF-A0A661HZ16-F1
#
_entry.id   AF-A0A661HZ16-F1
#
_cell.length_a   1.000
_cell.length_b   1.000
_cell.length_c   1.000
_cell.angle_alpha   90.00
_cell.angle_beta   90.00
_cell.angle_gamma   90.00
#
_symmetry.space_group_name_H-M   'P 1'
#
loop_
_entity.id
_entity.type
_entity.pdbx_description
1 polymer ?
#
loop_
_entity_poly.entity_id
_entity_poly.type
_entity_poly.pdbx_seq_one_letter_code
_entity_poly.pdbx_strand_id
1 'polypeptide(L)'
;FAINNSKAAFGNEASKNLPTHERAYYHLLALEKYMDVVGIKYKRKFTLSANGVYRAINDDIYISLYDGKIKLPLSQIRDSLKYFPIKKDAEVEFKASNPLLHIVKKGNIYAIHYGNRRLANLKADYQEYDKPNNIVTLEVDGKVKEVKFGSIVDVEKNFLVKDANNYRINVIGFTNKSKIETNIKIKKTQISKRFSVDKKGQVYRVEYYNDKKFAGMVLVKFKS
;
A
#
# COMPACT_ATOMS: atom_id res chain seq x y z
N PHE A 1 38.99 7.17 -7.93
CA PHE A 1 38.98 5.79 -7.39
C PHE A 1 38.81 4.73 -8.47
N ALA A 2 37.69 4.67 -9.20
CA ALA A 2 37.43 3.61 -10.19
C ALA A 2 38.51 3.51 -11.29
N ILE A 3 38.89 4.65 -11.88
CA ILE A 3 39.97 4.71 -12.89
C ILE A 3 41.31 4.21 -12.31
N ASN A 4 41.66 4.62 -11.09
CA ASN A 4 42.87 4.15 -10.39
C ASN A 4 42.84 2.64 -10.07
N ASN A 5 41.67 1.99 -10.18
CA ASN A 5 41.49 0.54 -10.01
C ASN A 5 41.19 -0.16 -11.36
N SER A 6 41.58 0.46 -12.47
CA SER A 6 41.43 -0.08 -13.83
C SER A 6 39.99 -0.48 -14.18
N LYS A 7 39.00 0.27 -13.68
CA LYS A 7 37.59 0.10 -14.03
C LYS A 7 37.13 1.27 -14.89
N ALA A 8 36.46 0.98 -16.00
CA ALA A 8 35.75 2.00 -16.78
C ALA A 8 34.73 2.70 -15.90
N ALA A 9 34.67 4.03 -15.98
CA ALA A 9 33.80 4.85 -15.13
C ALA A 9 33.22 6.01 -15.93
N PHE A 10 31.94 6.27 -15.73
CA PHE A 10 31.20 7.33 -16.39
C PHE A 10 30.38 8.08 -15.35
N GLY A 11 30.41 9.42 -15.40
CA GLY A 11 29.47 10.26 -14.70
C GLY A 11 28.29 10.57 -15.63
N ASN A 12 27.07 10.47 -15.12
CA ASN A 12 25.88 10.91 -15.83
C ASN A 12 25.06 11.82 -14.93
N GLU A 13 24.78 13.03 -15.39
CA GLU A 13 24.07 14.04 -14.61
C GLU A 13 22.89 14.57 -15.44
N ALA A 14 21.72 14.64 -14.81
CA ALA A 14 20.52 15.22 -15.39
C ALA A 14 20.19 16.53 -14.66
N SER A 15 19.69 17.52 -15.42
CA SER A 15 19.35 18.84 -14.87
C SER A 15 18.37 18.75 -13.70
N LYS A 16 18.69 19.43 -12.60
CA LYS A 16 17.81 19.54 -11.41
C LYS A 16 16.52 20.30 -11.68
N ASN A 17 16.44 21.04 -12.79
CA ASN A 17 15.25 21.78 -13.21
C ASN A 17 14.16 20.86 -13.78
N LEU A 18 14.50 19.61 -14.13
CA LEU A 18 13.56 18.64 -14.66
C LEU A 18 12.83 17.89 -13.52
N PRO A 19 11.55 17.51 -13.72
CA PRO A 19 10.85 16.66 -12.76
C PRO A 19 11.54 15.29 -12.64
N THR A 20 11.36 14.62 -11.50
CA THR A 20 12.07 13.36 -11.18
C THR A 20 11.95 12.28 -12.26
N HIS A 21 10.78 12.13 -12.88
CA HIS A 21 10.56 11.10 -13.90
C HIS A 21 11.31 11.42 -15.21
N GLU A 22 11.48 12.68 -15.57
CA GLU A 22 12.28 13.09 -16.73
C GLU A 22 13.79 12.95 -16.47
N ARG A 23 14.25 13.30 -15.25
CA ARG A 23 15.63 13.02 -14.85
C ARG A 23 15.96 11.54 -14.93
N ALA A 24 15.07 10.71 -14.39
CA ALA A 24 15.20 9.26 -14.48
C ALA A 24 15.16 8.77 -15.93
N TYR A 25 14.31 9.34 -16.80
CA TYR A 25 14.28 9.04 -18.22
C TYR A 25 15.64 9.29 -18.91
N TYR A 26 16.25 10.45 -18.71
CA TYR A 26 17.58 10.73 -19.28
C TYR A 26 18.67 9.83 -18.70
N HIS A 27 18.60 9.49 -17.41
CA HIS A 27 19.52 8.52 -16.82
C HIS A 27 19.39 7.13 -17.44
N LEU A 28 18.16 6.69 -17.72
CA LEU A 28 17.89 5.41 -18.36
C LEU A 28 18.35 5.39 -19.82
N LEU A 29 18.19 6.49 -20.57
CA LEU A 29 18.72 6.60 -21.94
C LEU A 29 20.23 6.37 -21.99
N ALA A 30 20.98 7.03 -21.09
CA ALA A 30 22.42 6.85 -21.02
C ALA A 30 22.79 5.42 -20.60
N LEU A 31 22.09 4.87 -19.59
CA LEU A 31 22.33 3.50 -19.11
C LEU A 31 22.09 2.45 -20.20
N GLU A 32 20.96 2.54 -20.92
CA GLU A 32 20.65 1.65 -22.04
C GLU A 32 21.74 1.77 -23.12
N LYS A 33 22.17 2.99 -23.46
CA LYS A 33 23.25 3.19 -24.43
C LYS A 33 24.59 2.59 -23.97
N TYR A 34 24.93 2.71 -22.69
CA TYR A 34 26.12 2.07 -22.14
C TYR A 34 26.03 0.55 -22.24
N MET A 35 24.88 -0.04 -21.86
CA MET A 35 24.64 -1.48 -21.98
C MET A 35 24.78 -1.96 -23.43
N ASP A 36 24.23 -1.22 -24.39
CA ASP A 36 24.36 -1.53 -25.82
C ASP A 36 25.82 -1.54 -26.27
N VAL A 37 26.60 -0.52 -25.90
CA VAL A 37 28.03 -0.41 -26.26
C VAL A 37 28.86 -1.56 -25.70
N VAL A 38 28.55 -2.04 -24.50
CA VAL A 38 29.25 -3.17 -23.88
C VAL A 38 28.65 -4.55 -24.20
N GLY A 39 27.59 -4.60 -25.00
CA GLY A 39 26.95 -5.85 -25.43
C GLY A 39 26.06 -6.53 -24.37
N ILE A 40 25.61 -5.81 -23.35
CA ILE A 40 24.69 -6.35 -22.33
C ILE A 40 23.24 -6.29 -22.87
N LYS A 41 22.60 -7.45 -22.94
CA LYS A 41 21.17 -7.56 -23.31
C LYS A 41 20.28 -7.31 -22.10
N TYR A 42 19.21 -6.54 -22.29
CA TYR A 42 18.25 -6.22 -21.23
C TYR A 42 16.80 -6.27 -21.74
N LYS A 43 15.86 -6.28 -20.80
CA LYS A 43 14.42 -6.14 -21.05
C LYS A 43 13.82 -5.22 -19.99
N ARG A 44 12.77 -4.50 -20.36
CA ARG A 44 11.99 -3.64 -19.45
C ARG A 44 10.50 -3.94 -19.56
N LYS A 45 9.78 -3.72 -18.46
CA LYS A 45 8.33 -3.94 -18.36
C LYS A 45 7.50 -2.70 -18.73
N PHE A 46 8.15 -1.65 -19.22
CA PHE A 46 7.52 -0.37 -19.56
C PHE A 46 8.21 0.26 -20.78
N THR A 47 7.50 1.15 -21.46
CA THR A 47 8.04 1.94 -22.60
C THR A 47 8.93 3.06 -22.09
N LEU A 48 10.14 3.21 -22.63
CA LEU A 48 11.07 4.27 -22.26
C LEU A 48 10.66 5.59 -22.90
N SER A 49 9.82 6.31 -22.18
CA SER A 49 9.40 7.68 -22.43
C SER A 49 9.22 8.38 -21.09
N ALA A 50 9.18 9.72 -21.06
CA ALA A 50 8.91 10.46 -19.82
C ALA A 50 7.66 9.94 -19.09
N ASN A 51 6.55 9.74 -19.82
CA ASN A 51 5.32 9.19 -19.26
C ASN A 51 5.45 7.71 -18.83
N GLY A 52 6.15 6.89 -19.62
CA GLY A 52 6.36 5.48 -19.26
C GLY A 52 7.18 5.33 -17.97
N VAL A 53 8.20 6.17 -17.78
CA VAL A 53 8.99 6.25 -16.54
C VAL A 53 8.14 6.79 -15.39
N TYR A 54 7.32 7.82 -15.64
CA TYR A 54 6.40 8.34 -14.62
C TYR A 54 5.49 7.24 -14.08
N ARG A 55 4.88 6.45 -14.97
CA ARG A 55 4.04 5.31 -14.60
C ARG A 55 4.82 4.22 -13.89
N ALA A 56 6.00 3.86 -14.38
CA ALA A 56 6.86 2.86 -13.74
C ALA A 56 7.29 3.25 -12.31
N ILE A 57 7.39 4.56 -12.04
CA ILE A 57 7.64 5.08 -10.68
C ILE A 57 6.37 5.04 -9.84
N ASN A 58 5.23 5.51 -10.34
CA ASN A 58 4.07 5.82 -9.49
C ASN A 58 2.96 4.75 -9.46
N ASP A 59 2.92 3.84 -10.43
CA ASP A 59 1.90 2.79 -10.52
C ASP A 59 2.30 1.60 -9.63
N ASP A 60 1.29 0.89 -9.10
CA ASP A 60 1.42 -0.35 -8.33
C ASP A 60 2.41 -0.35 -7.15
N ILE A 61 2.66 0.84 -6.56
CA ILE A 61 3.44 0.96 -5.33
C ILE A 61 2.61 0.59 -4.09
N TYR A 62 3.16 -0.25 -3.22
CA TYR A 62 2.52 -0.68 -1.97
C TYR A 62 3.54 -1.03 -0.88
N ILE A 63 3.07 -1.05 0.36
CA ILE A 63 3.76 -1.68 1.49
C ILE A 63 2.86 -2.78 2.07
N SER A 64 3.47 -3.90 2.43
CA SER A 64 2.85 -5.01 3.16
C SER A 64 3.45 -5.06 4.56
N LEU A 65 2.63 -4.96 5.61
CA LEU A 65 3.09 -4.97 7.00
C LEU A 65 2.77 -6.30 7.68
N TYR A 66 3.59 -6.65 8.67
CA TYR A 66 3.36 -7.75 9.62
C TYR A 66 2.98 -9.06 8.92
N ASP A 67 3.88 -9.53 8.06
CA ASP A 67 3.74 -10.73 7.24
C ASP A 67 2.43 -10.82 6.44
N GLY A 68 2.03 -9.70 5.84
CA GLY A 68 0.88 -9.67 4.94
C GLY A 68 -0.47 -9.50 5.63
N LYS A 69 -0.51 -9.28 6.95
CA LYS A 69 -1.76 -8.93 7.66
C LYS A 69 -2.37 -7.61 7.17
N ILE A 70 -1.54 -6.69 6.65
CA ILE A 70 -1.98 -5.42 6.06
C ILE A 70 -1.25 -5.20 4.74
N LYS A 71 -1.99 -4.88 3.67
CA LYS A 71 -1.42 -4.37 2.42
C LYS A 71 -1.99 -2.99 2.15
N LEU A 72 -1.10 -2.02 1.95
CA LEU A 72 -1.46 -0.63 1.78
C LEU A 72 -1.03 -0.14 0.38
N PRO A 73 -1.96 0.12 -0.55
CA PRO A 73 -1.64 0.73 -1.83
C PRO A 73 -1.29 2.21 -1.63
N LEU A 74 -0.22 2.68 -2.27
CA LEU A 74 0.37 3.99 -2.00
C LEU A 74 0.19 5.00 -3.14
N SER A 75 -0.22 4.57 -4.33
CA SER A 75 -0.33 5.45 -5.50
C SER A 75 -1.33 6.60 -5.33
N GLN A 76 -2.39 6.38 -4.55
CA GLN A 76 -3.46 7.36 -4.28
C GLN A 76 -3.76 7.51 -2.79
N ILE A 77 -2.84 7.10 -1.91
CA ILE A 77 -3.04 7.14 -0.45
C ILE A 77 -3.29 8.56 0.04
N ARG A 78 -4.13 8.72 1.07
CA ARG A 78 -4.29 10.00 1.79
C ARG A 78 -3.01 10.37 2.55
N ASP A 79 -2.80 11.67 2.71
CA ASP A 79 -1.62 12.20 3.39
C ASP A 79 -1.55 11.78 4.88
N SER A 80 -2.69 11.41 5.49
CA SER A 80 -2.73 10.84 6.83
C SER A 80 -3.83 9.79 6.99
N LEU A 81 -3.48 8.65 7.58
CA LEU A 81 -4.40 7.61 8.03
C LEU A 81 -4.37 7.55 9.56
N LYS A 82 -5.52 7.78 10.19
CA LYS A 82 -5.67 7.78 11.65
C LYS A 82 -6.09 6.41 12.16
N TYR A 83 -5.77 6.15 13.42
CA TYR A 83 -6.11 4.90 14.10
C TYR A 83 -5.58 3.69 13.32
N PHE A 84 -4.30 3.76 12.93
CA PHE A 84 -3.69 2.72 12.11
C PHE A 84 -3.09 1.63 13.03
N PRO A 85 -3.48 0.36 12.89
CA PRO A 85 -3.09 -0.70 13.82
C PRO A 85 -1.59 -0.99 13.71
N ILE A 86 -0.79 -0.45 14.63
CA ILE A 86 0.65 -0.71 14.71
C ILE A 86 0.92 -1.68 15.87
N LYS A 87 1.75 -2.68 15.63
CA LYS A 87 2.12 -3.67 16.65
C LYS A 87 2.80 -2.98 17.85
N LYS A 88 2.30 -3.22 19.06
CA LYS A 88 2.90 -2.76 20.32
C LYS A 88 4.31 -3.33 20.49
N ASP A 89 5.18 -2.51 21.08
CA ASP A 89 6.50 -2.91 21.58
C ASP A 89 7.39 -3.67 20.58
N ALA A 90 7.19 -3.41 19.29
CA ALA A 90 7.93 -4.04 18.20
C ALA A 90 8.30 -3.01 17.14
N GLU A 91 9.37 -3.29 16.40
CA GLU A 91 9.67 -2.56 15.18
C GLU A 91 8.60 -2.81 14.11
N VAL A 92 8.49 -1.88 13.17
CA VAL A 92 7.55 -2.04 12.06
C VAL A 92 8.16 -2.99 11.04
N GLU A 93 7.69 -4.22 11.05
CA GLU A 93 8.01 -5.23 10.05
C GLU A 93 7.23 -4.95 8.75
N PHE A 94 7.95 -4.72 7.65
CA PHE A 94 7.31 -4.47 6.35
C PHE A 94 8.10 -5.02 5.15
N LYS A 95 7.37 -5.30 4.07
CA LYS A 95 7.88 -5.58 2.72
C LYS A 95 7.38 -4.48 1.80
N ALA A 96 8.27 -3.88 1.02
CA ALA A 96 7.91 -2.83 0.07
C ALA A 96 7.95 -3.35 -1.38
N SER A 97 7.09 -2.80 -2.23
CA SER A 97 7.10 -3.11 -3.67
C SER A 97 8.27 -2.48 -4.43
N ASN A 98 8.96 -1.52 -3.81
CA ASN A 98 10.10 -0.78 -4.39
C ASN A 98 11.17 -0.56 -3.32
N PRO A 99 12.48 -0.70 -3.62
CA PRO A 99 13.56 -0.57 -2.63
C PRO A 99 13.72 0.83 -2.04
N LEU A 100 13.19 1.88 -2.67
CA LEU A 100 13.27 3.25 -2.15
C LEU A 100 12.13 3.60 -1.19
N LEU A 101 11.17 2.68 -1.00
CA LEU A 101 10.10 2.84 -0.03
C LEU A 101 10.61 2.48 1.37
N HIS A 102 10.38 3.37 2.33
CA HIS A 102 10.77 3.16 3.72
C HIS A 102 9.81 3.85 4.68
N ILE A 103 9.83 3.42 5.95
CA ILE A 103 9.02 3.98 7.02
C ILE A 103 9.93 4.61 8.07
N VAL A 104 9.66 5.86 8.42
CA VAL A 104 10.37 6.58 9.49
C VAL A 104 9.41 6.82 10.65
N LYS A 105 9.80 6.39 11.86
CA LYS A 105 9.03 6.61 13.08
C LYS A 105 9.42 7.95 13.74
N LYS A 106 8.43 8.75 14.12
CA LYS A 106 8.59 9.92 14.99
C LYS A 106 7.44 9.97 16.00
N GLY A 107 7.71 9.56 17.24
CA GLY A 107 6.69 9.42 18.28
C GLY A 107 5.59 8.43 17.87
N ASN A 108 4.35 8.91 17.80
CA ASN A 108 3.18 8.12 17.39
C ASN A 108 2.85 8.20 15.87
N ILE A 109 3.78 8.70 15.07
CA ILE A 109 3.62 8.85 13.62
C ILE A 109 4.64 7.98 12.90
N TYR A 110 4.16 7.22 11.92
CA TYR A 110 4.97 6.43 11.00
C TYR A 110 4.83 7.00 9.60
N ALA A 111 5.85 7.71 9.15
CA ALA A 111 5.86 8.40 7.88
C ALA A 111 6.39 7.48 6.78
N ILE A 112 5.52 7.14 5.82
CA ILE A 112 5.89 6.39 4.62
C ILE A 112 6.52 7.34 3.62
N HIS A 113 7.73 7.01 3.19
CA HIS A 113 8.48 7.77 2.20
C HIS A 113 8.78 6.91 0.97
N TYR A 114 8.89 7.55 -0.18
CA TYR A 114 9.40 6.98 -1.41
C TYR A 114 10.53 7.87 -1.92
N GLY A 115 11.77 7.41 -1.73
CA GLY A 115 12.93 8.29 -1.81
C GLY A 115 12.73 9.50 -0.90
N ASN A 116 12.90 10.70 -1.43
CA ASN A 116 12.76 11.94 -0.65
C ASN A 116 11.31 12.44 -0.52
N ARG A 117 10.32 11.75 -1.12
CA ARG A 117 8.92 12.16 -1.07
C ARG A 117 8.18 11.45 0.05
N ARG A 118 7.62 12.20 1.01
CA ARG A 118 6.65 11.65 1.97
C ARG A 118 5.32 11.36 1.26
N LEU A 119 4.84 10.11 1.35
CA LEU A 119 3.57 9.67 0.77
C LEU A 119 2.41 9.81 1.76
N ALA A 120 2.58 9.32 2.99
CA ALA A 120 1.53 9.34 4.00
C ALA A 120 2.08 9.24 5.43
N ASN A 121 1.31 9.74 6.39
CA ASN A 121 1.53 9.53 7.81
C ASN A 121 0.51 8.52 8.35
N LEU A 122 0.99 7.42 8.92
CA LEU A 122 0.18 6.51 9.71
C LEU A 122 0.23 7.00 11.17
N LYS A 123 -0.91 7.44 11.71
CA LYS A 123 -1.02 7.77 13.13
C LYS A 123 -1.40 6.51 13.86
N ALA A 124 -0.49 6.01 14.69
CA ALA A 124 -0.63 4.71 15.30
C ALA A 124 -1.81 4.65 16.28
N ASP A 125 -2.50 3.53 16.19
CA ASP A 125 -3.29 2.93 17.25
C ASP A 125 -2.56 1.64 17.62
N TYR A 126 -1.95 1.64 18.80
CA TYR A 126 -1.05 0.56 19.20
C TYR A 126 -1.86 -0.67 19.61
N GLN A 127 -1.63 -1.78 18.93
CA GLN A 127 -2.40 -3.03 19.08
C GLN A 127 -1.49 -4.20 19.44
N GLU A 128 -1.99 -5.11 20.28
CA GLU A 128 -1.47 -6.48 20.33
C GLU A 128 -1.88 -7.22 19.06
N TYR A 129 -1.05 -8.16 18.60
CA TYR A 129 -1.31 -8.90 17.36
C TYR A 129 -1.59 -10.36 17.67
N ASP A 130 -2.62 -10.91 17.02
CA ASP A 130 -2.97 -12.33 17.15
C ASP A 130 -2.12 -13.22 16.23
N LYS A 131 -2.05 -14.51 16.59
CA LYS A 131 -1.45 -15.58 15.80
C LYS A 131 -2.06 -15.67 14.39
N PRO A 132 -1.36 -16.27 13.42
CA PRO A 132 -1.84 -16.33 12.05
C PRO A 132 -3.06 -17.24 11.91
N ASN A 133 -4.22 -16.63 11.67
CA ASN A 133 -5.23 -17.15 10.77
C ASN A 133 -5.50 -16.05 9.75
N ASN A 134 -5.37 -16.38 8.47
CA ASN A 134 -5.27 -15.38 7.43
C ASN A 134 -6.46 -15.37 6.49
N ILE A 135 -7.48 -16.23 6.67
CA ILE A 135 -8.61 -16.33 5.74
C ILE A 135 -9.91 -15.90 6.45
N VAL A 136 -10.65 -15.03 5.79
CA VAL A 136 -11.97 -14.54 6.22
C VAL A 136 -12.97 -14.65 5.08
N THR A 137 -14.25 -14.75 5.43
CA THR A 137 -15.32 -14.88 4.44
C THR A 137 -16.07 -13.56 4.26
N LEU A 138 -16.14 -13.09 3.03
CA LEU A 138 -16.96 -11.94 2.63
C LEU A 138 -17.98 -12.37 1.59
N GLU A 139 -19.19 -11.81 1.65
CA GLU A 139 -20.09 -11.78 0.50
C GLU A 139 -19.87 -10.45 -0.23
N VAL A 140 -19.54 -10.51 -1.52
CA VAL A 140 -19.31 -9.34 -2.36
C VAL A 140 -20.19 -9.44 -3.58
N ASP A 141 -21.10 -8.46 -3.73
CA ASP A 141 -22.05 -8.40 -4.84
C ASP A 141 -22.84 -9.72 -5.02
N GLY A 142 -23.25 -10.32 -3.90
CA GLY A 142 -24.02 -11.58 -3.85
C GLY A 142 -23.18 -12.85 -4.00
N LYS A 143 -21.85 -12.76 -4.13
CA LYS A 143 -20.95 -13.92 -4.22
C LYS A 143 -20.13 -14.06 -2.94
N VAL A 144 -20.20 -15.22 -2.31
CA VAL A 144 -19.36 -15.57 -1.16
C VAL A 144 -17.93 -15.83 -1.64
N LYS A 145 -16.96 -15.24 -0.97
CA LYS A 145 -15.53 -15.35 -1.28
C LYS A 145 -14.75 -15.56 0.00
N GLU A 146 -13.78 -16.47 -0.06
CA GLU A 146 -12.70 -16.54 0.92
C GLU A 146 -11.61 -15.56 0.53
N VAL A 147 -11.15 -14.77 1.49
CA VAL A 147 -10.24 -13.66 1.26
C VAL A 147 -9.13 -13.72 2.28
N LYS A 148 -7.88 -13.57 1.82
CA LYS A 148 -6.74 -13.50 2.72
C LYS A 148 -6.58 -12.09 3.31
N PHE A 149 -6.10 -11.97 4.55
CA PHE A 149 -5.60 -10.69 5.04
C PHE A 149 -4.55 -10.10 4.11
N GLY A 150 -4.49 -8.77 4.05
CA GLY A 150 -3.68 -8.05 3.07
C GLY A 150 -4.23 -8.09 1.64
N SER A 151 -5.43 -8.63 1.42
CA SER A 151 -6.09 -8.54 0.12
C SER A 151 -6.82 -7.21 -0.07
N ILE A 152 -6.95 -6.82 -1.34
CA ILE A 152 -7.83 -5.75 -1.79
C ILE A 152 -8.95 -6.40 -2.59
N VAL A 153 -10.19 -6.18 -2.19
CA VAL A 153 -11.37 -6.80 -2.80
C VAL A 153 -12.17 -5.72 -3.51
N ASP A 154 -12.34 -5.88 -4.83
CA ASP A 154 -13.18 -4.97 -5.62
C ASP A 154 -14.68 -5.23 -5.34
N VAL A 155 -15.42 -4.15 -5.13
CA VAL A 155 -16.85 -4.14 -4.82
C VAL A 155 -17.57 -3.22 -5.80
N GLU A 156 -18.65 -3.69 -6.42
CA GLU A 156 -19.44 -2.88 -7.35
C GLU A 156 -20.61 -2.19 -6.64
N LYS A 157 -21.38 -2.94 -5.85
CA LYS A 157 -22.61 -2.47 -5.22
C LYS A 157 -22.50 -2.50 -3.70
N ASN A 158 -22.15 -3.66 -3.14
CA ASN A 158 -22.15 -3.87 -1.70
C ASN A 158 -21.29 -5.07 -1.30
N PHE A 159 -20.86 -5.06 -0.05
CA PHE A 159 -20.25 -6.21 0.59
C PHE A 159 -20.88 -6.48 1.95
N LEU A 160 -20.68 -7.68 2.46
CA LEU A 160 -21.09 -8.12 3.79
C LEU A 160 -19.95 -8.95 4.36
N VAL A 161 -19.59 -8.70 5.61
CA VAL A 161 -18.65 -9.56 6.34
C VAL A 161 -19.47 -10.61 7.08
N LYS A 162 -19.23 -11.88 6.81
CA LYS A 162 -19.95 -12.95 7.50
C LYS A 162 -19.46 -13.05 8.94
N ASP A 163 -20.40 -13.28 9.85
CA ASP A 163 -20.05 -13.64 11.22
C ASP A 163 -19.54 -15.09 11.23
N ALA A 164 -18.23 -15.24 11.08
CA ALA A 164 -17.54 -16.51 11.14
C ALA A 164 -16.19 -16.28 11.84
N ASN A 165 -15.77 -17.25 12.65
CA ASN A 165 -14.47 -17.29 13.35
C ASN A 165 -14.32 -16.36 14.57
N ASN A 166 -15.41 -15.98 15.26
CA ASN A 166 -15.38 -15.20 16.51
C ASN A 166 -14.60 -13.87 16.45
N TYR A 167 -14.40 -13.31 15.26
CA TYR A 167 -13.75 -12.01 15.13
C TYR A 167 -14.70 -10.87 15.46
N ARG A 168 -14.25 -9.93 16.30
CA ARG A 168 -14.84 -8.59 16.32
C ARG A 168 -14.40 -7.86 15.05
N ILE A 169 -15.35 -7.47 14.22
CA ILE A 169 -15.11 -6.78 12.97
C ILE A 169 -15.30 -5.27 13.16
N ASN A 170 -14.48 -4.48 12.46
CA ASN A 170 -14.53 -3.03 12.43
C ASN A 170 -14.37 -2.51 10.98
N VAL A 171 -15.45 -2.05 10.37
CA VAL A 171 -15.52 -1.42 9.05
C VAL A 171 -15.32 0.08 9.24
N ILE A 172 -14.08 0.53 9.04
CA ILE A 172 -13.69 1.89 9.41
C ILE A 172 -14.49 2.93 8.61
N GLY A 173 -15.26 3.73 9.35
CA GLY A 173 -16.08 4.82 8.81
C GLY A 173 -17.53 4.43 8.50
N PHE A 174 -17.90 3.17 8.69
CA PHE A 174 -19.29 2.73 8.71
C PHE A 174 -19.86 2.98 10.12
N THR A 175 -21.12 3.40 10.19
CA THR A 175 -21.85 3.52 11.46
C THR A 175 -23.29 3.07 11.25
N ASN A 176 -23.84 2.40 12.26
CA ASN A 176 -25.26 2.05 12.31
C ASN A 176 -25.77 2.11 13.75
N LYS A 177 -27.08 1.90 13.92
CA LYS A 177 -27.74 1.96 15.25
C LYS A 177 -27.37 0.78 16.15
N SER A 178 -27.17 -0.41 15.58
CA SER A 178 -26.91 -1.64 16.35
C SER A 178 -25.47 -1.79 16.81
N LYS A 179 -24.52 -1.02 16.26
CA LYS A 179 -23.06 -1.20 16.38
C LYS A 179 -22.54 -2.57 15.92
N ILE A 180 -23.40 -3.37 15.30
CA ILE A 180 -23.05 -4.67 14.70
C ILE A 180 -22.67 -4.42 13.25
N GLU A 181 -21.54 -4.92 12.81
CA GLU A 181 -21.03 -4.69 11.44
C GLU A 181 -20.91 -5.98 10.62
N THR A 182 -21.30 -7.09 11.23
CA THR A 182 -21.38 -8.42 10.62
C THR A 182 -22.77 -8.68 10.07
N ASN A 183 -22.87 -9.56 9.08
CA ASN A 183 -24.13 -10.03 8.48
C ASN A 183 -25.07 -8.92 7.97
N ILE A 184 -24.52 -7.74 7.68
CA ILE A 184 -25.25 -6.58 7.12
C ILE A 184 -24.60 -6.19 5.80
N LYS A 185 -25.44 -5.92 4.78
CA LYS A 185 -24.97 -5.41 3.48
C LYS A 185 -24.59 -3.93 3.61
N ILE A 186 -23.32 -3.64 3.35
CA ILE A 186 -22.73 -2.30 3.44
C ILE A 186 -22.47 -1.77 2.02
N LYS A 187 -23.04 -0.60 1.72
CA LYS A 187 -22.83 0.16 0.49
C LYS A 187 -21.85 1.30 0.74
N LYS A 188 -21.18 1.76 -0.32
CA LYS A 188 -20.25 2.91 -0.28
C LYS A 188 -20.84 4.15 0.38
N THR A 189 -22.12 4.45 0.11
CA THR A 189 -22.81 5.63 0.64
C THR A 189 -22.99 5.61 2.16
N GLN A 190 -22.84 4.44 2.79
CA GLN A 190 -22.94 4.27 4.25
C GLN A 190 -21.58 4.41 4.95
N ILE A 191 -20.49 4.57 4.21
CA ILE A 191 -19.14 4.70 4.76
C ILE A 191 -18.64 6.13 4.55
N SER A 192 -18.35 6.82 5.64
CA SER A 192 -17.93 8.21 5.58
C SER A 192 -16.61 8.37 4.81
N LYS A 193 -16.64 9.14 3.71
CA LYS A 193 -15.53 9.36 2.77
C LYS A 193 -14.22 9.76 3.45
N ARG A 194 -14.26 10.49 4.57
CA ARG A 194 -13.07 10.96 5.30
C ARG A 194 -12.21 9.82 5.87
N PHE A 195 -12.78 8.61 6.02
CA PHE A 195 -12.10 7.43 6.53
C PHE A 195 -11.51 6.53 5.44
N SER A 196 -11.69 6.88 4.17
CA SER A 196 -11.06 6.16 3.06
C SER A 196 -9.53 6.20 3.15
N VAL A 197 -8.91 5.13 2.68
CA VAL A 197 -7.45 5.00 2.56
C VAL A 197 -6.91 5.89 1.43
N ASP A 198 -7.69 6.04 0.37
CA ASP A 198 -7.30 6.76 -0.84
C ASP A 198 -7.95 8.15 -0.94
N LYS A 199 -7.34 9.03 -1.74
CA LYS A 199 -7.81 10.39 -1.98
C LYS A 199 -9.19 10.42 -2.65
N LYS A 200 -9.51 9.44 -3.51
CA LYS A 200 -10.77 9.39 -4.27
C LYS A 200 -11.96 8.94 -3.42
N GLY A 201 -11.73 8.31 -2.28
CA GLY A 201 -12.82 7.88 -1.39
C GLY A 201 -13.44 6.56 -1.84
N GLN A 202 -12.61 5.59 -2.19
CA GLN A 202 -13.03 4.34 -2.81
C GLN A 202 -12.57 3.12 -2.02
N VAL A 203 -11.47 3.24 -1.29
CA VAL A 203 -10.83 2.15 -0.57
C VAL A 203 -11.05 2.34 0.93
N TYR A 204 -11.60 1.32 1.59
CA TYR A 204 -11.92 1.36 3.02
C TYR A 204 -11.36 0.14 3.74
N ARG A 205 -11.07 0.30 5.03
CA ARG A 205 -10.49 -0.74 5.87
C ARG A 205 -11.59 -1.57 6.52
N VAL A 206 -11.44 -2.89 6.45
CA VAL A 206 -12.18 -3.85 7.28
C VAL A 206 -11.14 -4.52 8.18
N GLU A 207 -11.18 -4.20 9.47
CA GLU A 207 -10.24 -4.67 10.48
C GLU A 207 -10.86 -5.79 11.31
N TYR A 208 -10.08 -6.83 11.59
CA TYR A 208 -10.51 -8.03 12.30
C TYR A 208 -9.74 -8.15 13.60
N TYR A 209 -10.44 -8.44 14.69
CA TYR A 209 -9.85 -8.57 16.02
C TYR A 209 -10.27 -9.86 16.70
N ASN A 210 -9.32 -10.61 17.25
CA ASN A 210 -9.57 -11.78 18.08
C ASN A 210 -9.16 -11.46 19.51
N ASP A 211 -10.08 -11.58 20.47
CA ASP A 211 -9.87 -11.26 21.88
C ASP A 211 -9.11 -9.94 22.10
N LYS A 212 -9.60 -8.86 21.46
CA LYS A 212 -9.03 -7.50 21.44
C LYS A 212 -7.66 -7.34 20.75
N LYS A 213 -7.07 -8.42 20.23
CA LYS A 213 -5.83 -8.39 19.45
C LYS A 213 -6.14 -8.23 17.97
N PHE A 214 -5.36 -7.42 17.27
CA PHE A 214 -5.49 -7.23 15.83
C PHE A 214 -5.07 -8.52 15.09
N ALA A 215 -6.00 -9.08 14.34
CA ALA A 215 -5.79 -10.30 13.57
C ALA A 215 -5.29 -9.98 12.15
N GLY A 216 -5.88 -8.97 11.51
CA GLY A 216 -5.53 -8.54 10.16
C GLY A 216 -6.53 -7.56 9.55
N MET A 217 -6.26 -7.18 8.30
CA MET A 217 -7.06 -6.20 7.57
C MET A 217 -7.31 -6.69 6.14
N VAL A 218 -8.52 -6.43 5.64
CA VAL A 218 -8.86 -6.49 4.23
C VAL A 218 -9.23 -5.07 3.78
N LEU A 219 -8.81 -4.68 2.58
CA LEU A 219 -9.29 -3.45 1.96
C LEU A 219 -10.44 -3.76 1.01
N VAL A 220 -11.54 -3.03 1.15
CA VAL A 220 -12.64 -3.06 0.17
C VAL A 220 -12.52 -1.84 -0.74
N LYS A 221 -12.50 -2.07 -2.06
CA LYS A 221 -12.36 -1.03 -3.07
C LYS A 221 -13.62 -0.95 -3.91
N PHE A 222 -14.41 0.11 -3.70
CA PHE A 222 -15.58 0.37 -4.52
C PHE A 222 -15.16 0.88 -5.91
N LYS A 223 -15.71 0.27 -6.96
CA LYS A 223 -15.57 0.81 -8.32
C LYS A 223 -16.22 2.19 -8.41
N SER A 224 -15.70 3.02 -9.31
CA SER A 224 -16.21 4.37 -9.56
C SER A 224 -17.49 4.29 -10.36
#